data_AF-A0A3D5P420-F1
#
_entry.id   AF-A0A3D5P420-F1
#
_cell.length_a   1.000
_cell.length_b   1.000
_cell.length_c   1.000
_cell.angle_alpha   90.00
_cell.angle_beta   90.00
_cell.angle_gamma   90.00
#
_symmetry.space_group_name_H-M   'P 1'
#
loop_
_entity.id
_entity.type
_entity.pdbx_description
1 polymer ?
#
loop_
_entity_poly.entity_id
_entity_poly.type
_entity_poly.pdbx_seq_one_letter_code
_entity_poly.pdbx_strand_id
1 'polypeptide(L)'
;GREHEDAHEALGDIRTSAAVLGAQLERYSHLPRSIDGLHSYCASTELDRWFSPEEEGRVFRRGKYQGRPLQEVAAEAPDYLHWMIGAKDMDQGVIEVVREALEPS
;
A
#
# COMPACT_ATOMS: atom_id res chain seq x y z
N GLY A 1 -2.51 -46.10 -0.47
CA GLY A 1 -2.38 -44.64 -0.61
C GLY A 1 -2.61 -44.05 0.76
N ARG A 2 -1.78 -43.13 1.22
CA ARG A 2 -2.10 -42.38 2.44
C ARG A 2 -3.08 -41.29 2.04
N GLU A 3 -4.28 -41.35 2.58
CA GLU A 3 -5.24 -40.25 2.49
C GLU A 3 -4.66 -39.05 3.25
N HIS A 4 -4.66 -37.88 2.61
CA HIS A 4 -4.00 -36.68 3.11
C HIS A 4 -4.96 -35.90 4.00
N GLU A 5 -4.91 -36.13 5.32
CA GLU A 5 -5.66 -35.36 6.33
C GLU A 5 -5.43 -33.84 6.19
N ASP A 6 -4.20 -33.43 5.85
CA ASP A 6 -3.84 -32.02 5.63
C ASP A 6 -4.65 -31.34 4.52
N ALA A 7 -5.07 -32.08 3.49
CA ALA A 7 -5.88 -31.53 2.40
C ALA A 7 -7.31 -31.22 2.84
N HIS A 8 -7.83 -31.97 3.83
CA HIS A 8 -9.14 -31.71 4.42
C HIS A 8 -9.11 -30.49 5.34
N GLU A 9 -8.02 -30.29 6.08
CA GLU A 9 -7.81 -29.11 6.93
C GLU A 9 -7.68 -27.83 6.08
N ALA A 10 -6.84 -27.83 5.05
CA ALA A 10 -6.69 -26.69 4.14
C ALA A 10 -8.00 -26.32 3.43
N LEU A 11 -8.81 -27.31 3.04
CA LEU A 11 -10.14 -27.06 2.46
C LEU A 11 -11.11 -26.44 3.48
N GLY A 12 -11.02 -26.84 4.74
CA GLY A 12 -11.77 -26.26 5.85
C GLY A 12 -11.43 -24.77 6.06
N ASP A 13 -10.15 -24.43 6.04
CA ASP A 13 -9.66 -23.06 6.18
C ASP A 13 -10.08 -22.16 5.01
N ILE A 14 -10.04 -22.69 3.78
CA ILE A 14 -10.50 -21.97 2.58
C ILE A 14 -12.00 -21.66 2.69
N ARG A 15 -12.83 -22.64 3.09
CA ARG A 15 -14.28 -22.44 3.24
C ARG A 15 -14.60 -21.41 4.33
N THR A 16 -13.89 -21.47 5.45
CA THR A 16 -14.07 -20.53 6.56
C THR A 16 -13.69 -19.11 6.13
N SER A 17 -12.54 -18.96 5.46
CA SER A 17 -12.08 -17.67 4.93
C SER A 17 -13.06 -17.08 3.90
N ALA A 18 -13.60 -17.90 3.01
CA ALA A 18 -14.61 -17.47 2.03
C ALA A 18 -15.92 -17.03 2.70
N ALA A 19 -16.36 -17.73 3.76
CA ALA A 19 -17.56 -17.36 4.51
C ALA A 19 -17.39 -16.01 5.24
N VAL A 20 -16.23 -15.77 5.84
CA VAL A 20 -15.90 -14.49 6.50
C VAL A 20 -15.88 -13.36 5.48
N LEU A 21 -15.22 -13.54 4.34
CA LEU A 21 -15.19 -12.54 3.26
C LEU A 21 -16.61 -12.23 2.74
N GLY A 22 -17.44 -13.26 2.52
CA GLY A 22 -18.83 -13.09 2.11
C GLY A 22 -19.63 -12.26 3.11
N ALA A 23 -19.54 -12.58 4.40
CA ALA A 23 -20.23 -11.82 5.45
C ALA A 23 -19.76 -10.35 5.54
N GLN A 24 -18.49 -10.06 5.26
CA GLN A 24 -17.98 -8.69 5.19
C GLN A 24 -18.57 -7.92 4.01
N LEU A 25 -18.69 -8.55 2.83
CA LEU A 25 -19.29 -7.93 1.63
C LEU A 25 -20.79 -7.66 1.78
N GLU A 26 -21.50 -8.47 2.57
CA GLU A 26 -22.90 -8.25 2.93
C GLU A 26 -23.04 -7.08 3.92
N ARG A 27 -22.17 -7.01 4.93
CA ARG A 27 -22.23 -6.01 6.00
C ARG A 27 -21.79 -4.61 5.55
N TYR A 28 -20.76 -4.53 4.70
CA TYR A 28 -20.13 -3.27 4.32
C TYR A 28 -20.44 -2.91 2.87
N SER A 29 -21.51 -2.14 2.67
CA SER A 29 -22.01 -1.76 1.34
C SER A 29 -21.04 -0.90 0.51
N HIS A 30 -20.04 -0.29 1.15
CA HIS A 30 -19.00 0.51 0.50
C HIS A 30 -17.85 -0.33 -0.08
N LEU A 31 -17.76 -1.62 0.26
CA LEU A 31 -16.72 -2.49 -0.28
C LEU A 31 -17.01 -2.82 -1.76
N PRO A 32 -15.97 -2.87 -2.61
CA PRO A 32 -16.12 -3.34 -3.98
C PRO A 32 -16.61 -4.79 -4.04
N ARG A 33 -17.44 -5.12 -5.04
CA ARG A 33 -17.98 -6.48 -5.24
C ARG A 33 -17.32 -7.27 -6.37
N SER A 34 -16.41 -6.64 -7.12
CA SER A 34 -15.60 -7.31 -8.14
C SER A 34 -14.27 -7.77 -7.54
N ILE A 35 -13.70 -8.84 -8.09
CA ILE A 35 -12.36 -9.33 -7.71
C ILE A 35 -11.31 -8.24 -7.89
N ASP A 36 -11.32 -7.54 -9.04
CA ASP A 36 -10.38 -6.44 -9.30
C ASP A 36 -10.55 -5.30 -8.29
N GLY A 37 -11.79 -4.96 -7.95
CA GLY A 37 -12.07 -3.91 -6.96
C GLY A 37 -11.60 -4.31 -5.56
N LEU A 38 -11.83 -5.56 -5.15
CA LEU A 38 -11.31 -6.08 -3.88
C LEU A 38 -9.79 -6.14 -3.85
N HIS A 39 -9.17 -6.55 -4.96
CA HIS A 39 -7.72 -6.53 -5.10
C HIS A 39 -7.18 -5.11 -4.92
N SER A 40 -7.72 -4.12 -5.64
CA SER A 40 -7.31 -2.72 -5.49
C SER A 40 -7.58 -2.17 -4.09
N TYR A 41 -8.69 -2.55 -3.45
CA TYR A 41 -9.00 -2.13 -2.08
C TYR A 41 -8.01 -2.69 -1.05
N CYS A 42 -7.57 -3.93 -1.23
CA CYS A 42 -6.62 -4.58 -0.33
C CYS A 42 -5.15 -4.26 -0.67
N ALA A 43 -4.87 -3.87 -1.91
CA ALA A 43 -3.53 -3.56 -2.38
C ALA A 43 -3.11 -2.17 -1.90
N SER A 44 -2.48 -2.09 -0.72
CA SER A 44 -1.70 -0.92 -0.35
C SER A 44 -0.46 -0.86 -1.25
N THR A 45 -0.29 0.23 -2.01
CA THR A 45 0.94 0.44 -2.77
C THR A 45 2.10 0.77 -1.83
N GLU A 46 3.36 0.60 -2.28
CA GLU A 46 4.50 1.10 -1.50
C GLU A 46 4.44 2.62 -1.34
N LEU A 47 3.84 3.33 -2.31
CA LEU A 47 3.57 4.76 -2.22
C LEU A 47 2.65 5.07 -1.03
N ASP A 48 1.59 4.29 -0.82
CA ASP A 48 0.70 4.43 0.34
C ASP A 48 1.42 4.11 1.66
N ARG A 49 2.41 3.21 1.65
CA ARG A 49 3.21 2.94 2.86
C ARG A 49 4.20 4.07 3.17
N TRP A 50 4.58 4.87 2.17
CA TRP A 50 5.49 5.99 2.34
C TRP A 50 4.80 7.32 2.60
N PHE A 51 3.68 7.60 1.94
CA PHE A 51 3.02 8.91 1.96
C PHE A 51 1.52 8.80 2.16
N SER A 52 0.92 9.83 2.75
CA SER A 52 -0.52 10.06 2.69
C SER A 52 -1.02 10.27 1.24
N PRO A 53 -2.35 10.19 1.01
CA PRO A 53 -2.94 10.59 -0.26
C PRO A 53 -2.53 12.02 -0.62
N GLU A 54 -2.62 12.33 -1.90
CA GLU A 54 -2.23 13.63 -2.43
C GLU A 54 -3.09 14.76 -1.89
N GLU A 55 -4.38 14.49 -1.68
CA GLU A 55 -5.36 15.42 -1.11
C GLU A 55 -4.99 15.83 0.33
N GLU A 56 -4.20 14.99 1.01
CA GLU A 56 -3.66 15.24 2.35
C GLU A 56 -2.24 15.84 2.31
N GLY A 57 -1.70 16.15 1.13
CA GLY A 57 -0.41 16.82 0.97
C GLY A 57 0.82 15.90 0.95
N ARG A 58 0.65 14.60 0.64
CA ARG A 58 1.75 13.60 0.57
C ARG A 58 2.65 13.64 1.82
N VAL A 59 2.06 13.50 2.99
CA VAL A 59 2.75 13.48 4.29
C VAL A 59 3.48 12.16 4.47
N PHE A 60 4.77 12.20 4.84
CA PHE A 60 5.55 11.00 5.13
C PHE A 60 4.93 10.18 6.26
N ARG A 61 4.67 8.89 6.02
CA ARG A 61 4.17 7.92 7.01
C ARG A 61 5.29 7.16 7.73
N ARG A 62 6.51 7.18 7.18
CA ARG A 62 7.68 6.50 7.74
C ARG A 62 8.98 7.25 7.42
N GLY A 63 10.07 6.79 8.04
CA GLY A 63 11.41 7.33 7.81
C GLY A 63 11.71 8.56 8.66
N LYS A 64 12.81 9.24 8.33
CA LYS A 64 13.36 10.35 9.12
C LYS A 64 12.40 11.55 9.25
N TYR A 65 11.58 11.79 8.23
CA TYR A 65 10.68 12.94 8.16
C TYR A 65 9.20 12.55 8.35
N GLN A 66 8.92 11.42 9.01
CA GLN A 66 7.55 11.01 9.34
C GLN A 66 6.74 12.16 9.95
N GLY A 67 5.51 12.36 9.45
CA GLY A 67 4.61 13.43 9.85
C GLY A 67 4.82 14.75 9.12
N ARG A 68 5.80 14.86 8.21
CA ARG A 68 6.05 16.07 7.44
C ARG A 68 5.57 15.96 5.99
N PRO A 69 5.05 17.04 5.38
CA PRO A 69 4.70 17.07 3.96
C PRO A 69 5.93 16.86 3.05
N LEU A 70 5.75 16.10 1.96
CA LEU A 70 6.82 15.86 0.99
C LEU A 70 7.42 17.16 0.42
N GLN A 71 6.57 18.14 0.12
CA GLN A 71 6.98 19.43 -0.44
C GLN A 71 7.87 20.24 0.53
N GLU A 72 7.61 20.19 1.84
CA GLU A 72 8.48 20.84 2.83
C GLU A 72 9.85 20.17 2.87
N VAL A 73 9.89 18.84 2.84
CA VAL A 73 11.15 18.08 2.85
C VAL A 73 11.94 18.31 1.57
N ALA A 74 11.27 18.46 0.43
CA ALA A 74 11.91 18.83 -0.83
C ALA A 74 12.61 20.20 -0.75
N ALA A 75 11.98 21.18 -0.10
CA ALA A 75 12.56 22.51 0.07
C ALA A 75 13.69 22.56 1.11
N GLU A 76 13.55 21.86 2.24
CA GLU A 76 14.49 21.95 3.36
C GLU A 76 15.61 20.90 3.34
N ALA A 77 15.35 19.73 2.79
CA ALA A 77 16.25 18.57 2.84
C ALA A 77 16.25 17.77 1.53
N PRO A 78 16.54 18.40 0.38
CA PRO A 78 16.52 17.72 -0.92
C PRO A 78 17.49 16.54 -0.98
N ASP A 79 18.62 16.57 -0.27
CA ASP A 79 19.59 15.46 -0.22
C ASP A 79 18.96 14.15 0.27
N TYR A 80 17.99 14.22 1.18
CA TYR A 80 17.27 13.03 1.65
C TYR A 80 16.43 12.42 0.53
N LEU A 81 15.79 13.27 -0.29
CA LEU A 81 15.00 12.83 -1.44
C LEU A 81 15.89 12.25 -2.55
N HIS A 82 17.07 12.84 -2.79
CA HIS A 82 18.07 12.26 -3.69
C HIS A 82 18.55 10.88 -3.21
N TRP A 83 18.77 10.71 -1.90
CA TRP A 83 19.08 9.41 -1.31
C TRP A 83 17.94 8.40 -1.52
N MET A 84 16.69 8.82 -1.33
CA MET A 84 15.52 7.97 -1.59
C MET A 84 15.48 7.50 -3.05
N ILE A 85 15.72 8.39 -4.01
CA ILE A 85 15.75 8.08 -5.45
C ILE A 85 16.88 7.08 -5.78
N GLY A 86 18.03 7.19 -5.11
CA GLY A 86 19.17 6.30 -5.33
C GLY A 86 19.13 4.99 -4.54
N ALA A 87 18.14 4.78 -3.67
CA ALA A 87 18.06 3.59 -2.85
C ALA A 87 17.69 2.36 -3.69
N LYS A 88 18.49 1.30 -3.56
CA LYS A 88 18.43 0.09 -4.40
C LYS A 88 17.04 -0.59 -4.45
N ASP A 89 16.33 -0.57 -3.33
CA ASP A 89 15.05 -1.28 -3.17
C ASP A 89 13.86 -0.29 -3.01
N MET A 90 14.00 0.94 -3.51
CA MET A 90 12.90 1.90 -3.50
C MET A 90 11.91 1.59 -4.62
N ASP A 91 10.61 1.62 -4.28
CA ASP A 91 9.54 1.43 -5.25
C ASP A 91 9.51 2.55 -6.31
N GLN A 92 9.21 2.19 -7.55
CA GLN A 92 9.23 3.12 -8.67
C GLN A 92 8.20 4.24 -8.53
N GLY A 93 7.01 3.96 -7.99
CA GLY A 93 5.99 4.98 -7.76
C GLY A 93 6.41 5.98 -6.69
N VAL A 94 7.16 5.53 -5.67
CA VAL A 94 7.77 6.40 -4.66
C VAL A 94 8.83 7.30 -5.30
N ILE A 95 9.69 6.75 -6.16
CA ILE A 95 10.74 7.51 -6.85
C ILE A 95 10.14 8.61 -7.73
N GLU A 96 9.08 8.32 -8.48
CA GLU A 96 8.43 9.26 -9.39
C GLU A 96 7.85 10.46 -8.65
N VAL A 97 7.07 10.21 -7.59
CA VAL A 97 6.47 11.27 -6.75
C VAL A 97 7.55 12.10 -6.05
N VAL A 98 8.63 11.47 -5.57
CA VAL A 98 9.75 12.19 -4.95
C VAL A 98 10.50 13.07 -5.96
N ARG A 99 10.67 12.60 -7.21
CA ARG A 99 11.33 13.36 -8.27
C ARG A 99 10.49 14.57 -8.69
N GLU A 100 9.18 14.39 -8.84
CA GLU A 100 8.25 15.48 -9.13
C GLU A 100 8.29 16.56 -8.04
N ALA A 101 8.38 16.18 -6.78
CA ALA A 101 8.51 17.13 -5.68
C ALA A 101 9.83 17.93 -5.69
N LEU A 102 10.90 17.38 -6.28
CA LEU A 102 12.18 18.09 -6.44
C LEU A 102 12.20 19.01 -7.67
N GLU A 103 11.39 18.72 -8.68
CA GLU A 103 11.31 19.46 -9.95
C GLU A 103 9.85 19.86 -10.27
N PRO A 104 9.22 20.73 -9.46
CA PRO A 104 7.83 21.14 -9.70
C PRO A 104 7.74 21.91 -11.03
N SER A 105 6.82 21.47 -11.92
CA SER A 105 6.54 22.08 -13.22
C SER A 105 5.87 23.45 -13.12
#